data_AF-A0A2T0AKU5-F1
#
_entry.id   AF-A0A2T0AKU5-F1
#
_cell.length_a   1.000
_cell.length_b   1.000
_cell.length_c   1.000
_cell.angle_alpha   90.00
_cell.angle_beta   90.00
_cell.angle_gamma   90.00
#
_symmetry.space_group_name_H-M   'P 1'
#
loop_
_entity.id
_entity.type
_entity.pdbx_description
1 polymer ?
#
loop_
_entity_poly.entity_id
_entity_poly.type
_entity_poly.pdbx_seq_one_letter_code
_entity_poly.pdbx_strand_id
1 'polypeptide(L)'
;MSQEANTNTIFDKIKEGLPEKKDPVLEELESAINELQLDEDKKDGDKKEDKKIGIEFECGDCCKKVINGSKLFFIPGFVVLVPAHGDCLFMKVFSGGKLVDKQIMRKIIIPVDRICAIEIEPVQIDP
;
A
#
# COMPACT_ATOMS: atom_id res chain seq x y z
N MET A 1 -49.55 12.68 -0.85
CA MET A 1 -49.36 11.64 -1.87
C MET A 1 -47.93 11.73 -2.37
N SER A 2 -46.95 11.28 -1.58
CA SER A 2 -45.54 11.34 -1.95
C SER A 2 -45.18 10.07 -2.70
N GLN A 3 -44.71 10.23 -3.95
CA GLN A 3 -44.17 9.13 -4.73
C GLN A 3 -42.77 8.79 -4.18
N GLU A 4 -42.65 7.62 -3.54
CA GLU A 4 -41.34 7.05 -3.21
C GLU A 4 -40.69 6.57 -4.50
N ALA A 5 -39.61 7.23 -4.92
CA ALA A 5 -38.77 6.79 -6.00
C ALA A 5 -38.01 5.52 -5.54
N ASN A 6 -38.31 4.40 -6.19
CA ASN A 6 -37.73 3.08 -5.91
C ASN A 6 -36.23 3.06 -6.26
N THR A 7 -35.39 3.33 -5.27
CA THR A 7 -33.92 3.37 -5.34
C THR A 7 -33.27 2.02 -5.65
N ASN A 8 -34.03 0.92 -5.60
CA ASN A 8 -33.49 -0.42 -5.82
C ASN A 8 -33.10 -0.66 -7.29
N THR A 9 -33.74 0.02 -8.24
CA THR A 9 -33.48 -0.18 -9.69
C THR A 9 -32.15 0.42 -10.17
N ILE A 10 -31.55 1.33 -9.40
CA ILE A 10 -30.28 1.98 -9.77
C ILE A 10 -29.09 1.08 -9.40
N PHE A 11 -29.17 0.36 -8.27
CA PHE A 11 -28.10 -0.54 -7.81
C PHE A 11 -27.98 -1.80 -8.66
N ASP A 12 -29.08 -2.29 -9.23
CA ASP A 12 -29.05 -3.48 -10.09
C ASP A 12 -28.32 -3.22 -11.43
N LYS A 13 -28.33 -1.98 -11.92
CA LYS A 13 -27.62 -1.61 -13.16
C LYS A 13 -26.13 -1.36 -13.00
N ILE A 14 -25.64 -1.22 -11.76
CA ILE A 14 -24.20 -1.03 -11.48
C ILE A 14 -23.50 -2.40 -11.40
N LYS A 15 -24.24 -3.49 -11.12
CA LYS A 15 -23.67 -4.85 -11.02
C LYS A 15 -23.27 -5.49 -12.35
N GLU A 16 -23.70 -4.94 -13.50
CA GLU A 16 -23.38 -5.50 -14.82
C GLU A 16 -22.19 -4.81 -15.53
N GLY A 17 -21.49 -3.90 -14.85
CA GLY A 17 -20.38 -3.14 -15.44
C GLY A 17 -19.00 -3.59 -14.98
N LEU A 18 -18.32 -4.32 -15.86
CA LEU A 18 -16.88 -4.62 -15.89
C LEU A 18 -16.43 -5.85 -15.08
N PRO A 19 -15.99 -6.95 -15.74
CA PRO A 19 -15.05 -7.84 -15.09
C PRO A 19 -13.77 -7.03 -14.88
N GLU A 20 -13.48 -6.65 -13.63
CA GLU A 20 -12.15 -6.21 -13.25
C GLU A 20 -11.19 -7.38 -13.50
N LYS A 21 -10.72 -7.51 -14.74
CA LYS A 21 -9.52 -8.28 -15.01
C LYS A 21 -8.43 -7.54 -14.24
N LYS A 22 -8.02 -8.12 -13.12
CA LYS A 22 -6.81 -7.71 -12.41
C LYS A 22 -5.70 -7.62 -13.45
N ASP A 23 -4.97 -6.51 -13.43
CA ASP A 23 -3.83 -6.32 -14.32
C ASP A 23 -2.84 -7.47 -14.07
N PRO A 24 -2.47 -8.26 -15.10
CA PRO A 24 -1.60 -9.42 -14.93
C PRO A 24 -0.25 -9.03 -14.29
N VAL A 25 0.23 -7.81 -14.52
CA VAL A 25 1.47 -7.31 -13.90
C VAL A 25 1.33 -7.15 -12.39
N LEU A 26 0.16 -6.70 -11.93
CA LEU A 26 -0.11 -6.54 -10.50
C LEU A 26 -0.31 -7.89 -9.81
N GLU A 27 -0.86 -8.89 -10.50
CA GLU A 27 -0.97 -10.24 -9.96
C GLU A 27 0.41 -10.89 -9.77
N GLU A 28 1.30 -10.75 -10.76
CA GLU A 28 2.69 -11.22 -10.64
C GLU A 28 3.43 -10.51 -9.49
N LEU A 29 3.25 -9.19 -9.37
CA LEU A 29 3.85 -8.39 -8.29
C LEU A 29 3.31 -8.80 -6.91
N GLU A 30 1.99 -8.99 -6.79
CA GLU A 30 1.34 -9.48 -5.57
C GLU A 30 1.90 -10.85 -5.17
N SER A 31 2.04 -11.77 -6.12
CA SER A 31 2.63 -13.09 -5.88
C SER A 31 4.08 -13.00 -5.38
N ALA A 32 4.92 -12.20 -6.05
CA ALA A 32 6.32 -12.04 -5.67
C ALA A 32 6.48 -11.42 -4.27
N ILE A 33 5.65 -10.42 -3.94
CA ILE A 33 5.67 -9.79 -2.62
C ILE A 33 5.18 -10.75 -1.54
N ASN A 34 4.14 -11.54 -1.82
CA ASN A 34 3.66 -12.56 -0.89
C ASN A 34 4.76 -13.59 -0.59
N GLU A 35 5.49 -14.08 -1.59
CA GLU A 35 6.64 -14.98 -1.39
C GLU A 35 7.71 -14.38 -0.47
N LEU A 36 7.99 -13.08 -0.61
CA LEU A 36 8.98 -12.38 0.22
C LEU A 36 8.53 -12.17 1.68
N GLN A 37 7.22 -12.12 1.92
CA GLN A 37 6.58 -11.97 3.23
C GLN A 37 6.37 -13.31 3.97
N LEU A 38 6.39 -14.46 3.28
CA LEU A 38 6.09 -15.78 3.85
C LEU A 38 7.21 -16.38 4.73
N ASP A 39 8.33 -15.70 4.91
CA ASP A 39 9.44 -16.17 5.76
C ASP A 39 9.16 -16.08 7.29
N GLU A 40 8.00 -15.56 7.70
CA GLU A 40 7.65 -15.22 9.09
C GLU A 40 7.19 -16.41 9.97
N ASP A 41 6.86 -17.58 9.42
CA ASP A 41 6.20 -18.66 10.20
C ASP A 41 7.12 -19.78 10.72
N LYS A 42 8.45 -19.68 10.58
CA LYS A 42 9.36 -20.70 11.14
C LYS A 42 9.70 -20.41 12.61
N LYS A 43 8.98 -21.08 13.50
CA LYS A 43 9.38 -21.35 14.90
C LYS A 43 10.68 -22.15 14.90
N ASP A 44 11.82 -21.48 15.00
CA ASP A 44 13.03 -22.07 15.58
C ASP A 44 13.92 -20.93 16.07
N GLY A 45 13.96 -20.74 17.40
CA GLY A 45 15.10 -20.26 18.22
C GLY A 45 15.79 -18.92 17.94
N ASP A 46 15.86 -18.46 16.70
CA ASP A 46 16.57 -17.27 16.24
C ASP A 46 15.55 -16.18 15.94
N LYS A 47 15.72 -15.00 16.56
CA LYS A 47 14.96 -13.80 16.22
C LYS A 47 15.31 -13.38 14.80
N LYS A 48 14.63 -13.93 13.79
CA LYS A 48 14.59 -13.31 12.47
C LYS A 48 13.87 -11.97 12.63
N GLU A 49 14.56 -10.89 12.30
CA GLU A 49 13.93 -9.57 12.21
C GLU A 49 12.95 -9.60 11.03
N ASP A 50 11.69 -9.18 11.27
CA ASP A 50 10.69 -9.09 10.21
C ASP A 50 11.19 -8.10 9.16
N LYS A 51 11.28 -8.55 7.89
CA LYS A 51 11.72 -7.69 6.78
C LYS A 51 10.81 -6.47 6.70
N LYS A 52 11.40 -5.28 6.78
CA LYS A 52 10.63 -4.04 6.68
C LYS A 52 10.32 -3.70 5.24
N ILE A 53 9.15 -3.13 4.98
CA ILE A 53 8.70 -2.72 3.66
C ILE A 53 8.65 -1.19 3.59
N GLY A 54 9.13 -0.65 2.47
CA GLY A 54 9.03 0.76 2.11
C GLY A 54 8.30 0.94 0.78
N ILE A 55 7.62 2.06 0.61
CA ILE A 55 6.98 2.44 -0.65
C ILE A 55 7.34 3.88 -0.98
N GLU A 56 7.81 4.10 -2.20
CA GLU A 56 7.96 5.43 -2.80
C GLU A 56 6.80 5.69 -3.76
N PHE A 57 6.18 6.86 -3.65
CA PHE A 57 5.04 7.24 -4.46
C PHE A 57 4.94 8.75 -4.67
N GLU A 58 4.31 9.15 -5.76
CA GLU A 58 4.16 10.55 -6.15
C GLU A 58 2.76 11.11 -5.86
N CYS A 59 2.66 12.42 -5.69
CA CYS A 59 1.38 13.12 -5.57
C CYS A 59 1.28 14.37 -6.48
N GLY A 60 1.81 14.27 -7.70
CA GLY A 60 2.08 15.44 -8.54
C GLY A 60 3.51 15.88 -8.31
N ASP A 61 3.72 17.10 -7.81
CA ASP A 61 5.06 17.72 -7.74
C ASP A 61 5.93 17.29 -6.54
N CYS A 62 5.47 16.31 -5.74
CA CYS A 62 6.19 15.82 -4.58
C CYS A 62 6.32 14.30 -4.61
N CYS A 63 7.50 13.81 -4.22
CA CYS A 63 7.74 12.39 -3.93
C CYS A 63 7.54 12.15 -2.43
N LYS A 64 6.95 11.02 -2.09
CA LYS A 64 6.78 10.57 -0.71
C LYS A 64 7.42 9.20 -0.55
N LYS A 65 8.11 9.00 0.56
CA LYS A 65 8.67 7.70 0.96
C LYS A 65 8.09 7.30 2.30
N VAL A 66 7.34 6.22 2.35
CA VAL A 66 6.85 5.61 3.59
C VAL A 66 7.68 4.36 3.90
N ILE A 67 8.04 4.17 5.17
CA ILE A 67 8.86 3.04 5.64
C ILE A 67 8.29 2.44 6.93
N ASN A 68 8.96 1.38 7.42
CA ASN A 68 8.59 0.59 8.60
C ASN A 68 7.26 -0.17 8.43
N GLY A 69 6.88 -0.48 7.18
CA GLY A 69 5.83 -1.46 6.91
C GLY A 69 6.28 -2.86 7.29
N SER A 70 5.34 -3.70 7.70
CA SER A 70 5.54 -5.13 7.94
C SER A 70 4.72 -5.97 6.96
N LYS A 71 3.49 -5.54 6.65
CA LYS A 71 2.62 -6.24 5.71
C LYS A 71 2.10 -5.30 4.64
N LEU A 72 2.03 -5.82 3.42
CA LEU A 72 1.56 -5.10 2.25
C LEU A 72 0.47 -5.93 1.57
N PHE A 73 -0.70 -5.32 1.38
CA PHE A 73 -1.87 -5.95 0.75
C PHE A 73 -2.23 -5.23 -0.54
N PHE A 74 -2.68 -5.99 -1.53
CA PHE A 74 -3.25 -5.45 -2.75
C PHE A 74 -4.77 -5.51 -2.68
N ILE A 75 -5.42 -4.39 -2.96
CA ILE A 75 -6.86 -4.28 -3.17
C ILE A 75 -7.09 -3.62 -4.54
N PRO A 76 -8.27 -3.74 -5.18
CA PRO A 76 -8.48 -3.19 -6.52
C PRO A 76 -8.08 -1.72 -6.62
N GLY A 77 -7.01 -1.44 -7.38
CA GLY A 77 -6.46 -0.11 -7.63
C GLY A 77 -5.57 0.49 -6.52
N PHE A 78 -5.38 -0.20 -5.38
CA PHE A 78 -4.59 0.35 -4.26
C PHE A 78 -3.69 -0.69 -3.58
N VAL A 79 -2.64 -0.18 -2.94
CA VAL A 79 -1.79 -0.91 -2.00
C VAL A 79 -2.05 -0.39 -0.59
N VAL A 80 -2.18 -1.32 0.36
CA VAL A 80 -2.30 -1.02 1.79
C VAL A 80 -1.04 -1.47 2.49
N LEU A 81 -0.31 -0.53 3.10
CA LEU A 81 0.85 -0.81 3.92
C LEU A 81 0.50 -0.65 5.40
N VAL A 82 0.84 -1.65 6.21
CA VAL A 82 0.64 -1.62 7.67
C VAL A 82 1.95 -1.96 8.40
N PRO A 83 2.23 -1.31 9.54
CA PRO A 83 3.37 -1.65 10.38
C PRO A 83 3.11 -2.92 11.20
N ALA A 84 4.14 -3.41 11.89
CA ALA A 84 3.98 -4.47 12.88
C ALA A 84 3.07 -4.01 14.04
N HIS A 85 2.51 -4.95 14.78
CA HIS A 85 1.60 -4.64 15.89
C HIS A 85 2.31 -3.79 16.96
N GLY A 86 1.79 -2.58 17.22
CA GLY A 86 2.36 -1.63 18.19
C GLY A 86 3.34 -0.62 17.58
N ASP A 87 3.73 -0.79 16.31
CA ASP A 87 4.60 0.13 15.58
C ASP A 87 3.81 1.20 14.79
N CYS A 88 4.55 2.14 14.19
CA CYS A 88 4.03 3.15 13.27
C CYS A 88 4.84 3.20 11.98
N LEU A 89 4.20 3.63 10.90
CA LEU A 89 4.86 4.00 9.65
C LEU A 89 5.45 5.40 9.77
N PHE A 90 6.58 5.60 9.10
CA PHE A 90 7.22 6.91 8.97
C PHE A 90 7.22 7.33 7.52
N MET A 91 6.66 8.49 7.22
CA MET A 91 6.62 9.06 5.89
C MET A 91 7.49 10.31 5.81
N LYS A 92 8.33 10.39 4.79
CA LYS A 92 9.08 11.59 4.41
C LYS A 92 8.47 12.16 3.14
N VAL A 93 8.28 13.48 3.10
CA VAL A 93 7.78 14.19 1.92
C VAL A 93 8.92 15.02 1.35
N PHE A 94 9.18 14.83 0.05
CA PHE A 94 10.20 15.52 -0.70
C PHE A 94 9.56 16.41 -1.75
N SER A 95 10.02 17.66 -1.83
CA SER A 95 9.59 18.62 -2.84
C SER A 95 10.81 19.39 -3.34
N GLY A 96 10.99 19.48 -4.65
CA GLY A 96 12.18 20.09 -5.25
C GLY A 96 13.50 19.43 -4.79
N GLY A 97 13.49 18.12 -4.54
CA GLY A 97 14.64 17.36 -4.05
C GLY A 97 15.01 17.58 -2.58
N LYS A 98 14.22 18.37 -1.83
CA LYS A 98 14.44 18.65 -0.41
C LYS A 98 13.39 17.96 0.44
N LEU A 99 13.82 17.46 1.60
CA LEU A 99 12.91 17.01 2.63
C LEU A 99 12.14 18.21 3.20
N VAL A 100 10.82 18.20 3.05
CA VAL A 100 9.96 19.31 3.50
C VAL A 100 9.05 18.92 4.67
N ASP A 101 8.80 17.63 4.87
CA ASP A 101 7.93 17.16 5.95
C ASP A 101 8.26 15.72 6.40
N LYS A 102 7.95 15.40 7.65
CA LYS A 102 8.00 14.06 8.25
C LYS A 102 6.69 13.78 8.98
N GLN A 103 6.05 12.65 8.68
CA GLN A 103 4.78 12.25 9.28
C GLN A 103 4.86 10.84 9.88
N ILE A 104 4.10 10.63 10.96
CA ILE A 104 3.95 9.34 11.62
C ILE A 104 2.49 8.91 11.44
N MET A 105 2.26 7.67 11.02
CA MET A 105 0.91 7.15 10.78
C MET A 105 0.79 5.67 11.10
N ARG A 106 -0.44 5.20 11.34
CA ARG A 106 -0.69 3.79 11.69
C ARG A 106 -0.86 2.86 10.49
N LYS A 107 -1.17 3.41 9.33
CA LYS A 107 -1.35 2.70 8.05
C LYS A 107 -1.43 3.72 6.93
N ILE A 108 -1.22 3.27 5.70
CA ILE A 108 -1.40 4.09 4.50
C ILE A 108 -2.03 3.27 3.38
N ILE A 109 -2.84 3.93 2.55
CA ILE A 109 -3.46 3.39 1.34
C ILE A 109 -2.95 4.25 0.19
N ILE A 110 -2.35 3.61 -0.81
CA ILE A 110 -1.65 4.29 -1.91
C ILE A 110 -2.24 3.78 -3.23
N PRO A 111 -2.70 4.67 -4.14
CA PRO A 111 -3.08 4.27 -5.49
C PRO A 111 -1.90 3.62 -6.21
N VAL A 112 -2.14 2.45 -6.83
CA VAL A 112 -1.07 1.66 -7.48
C VAL A 112 -0.40 2.45 -8.60
N ASP A 113 -1.17 3.25 -9.35
CA ASP A 113 -0.72 4.10 -10.45
C ASP A 113 0.23 5.23 -10.02
N ARG A 114 0.36 5.47 -8.71
CA ARG A 114 1.26 6.49 -8.14
C ARG A 114 2.50 5.91 -7.49
N ILE A 115 2.61 4.58 -7.42
CA ILE A 115 3.76 3.91 -6.81
C ILE A 115 4.93 3.98 -7.79
N CYS A 116 6.05 4.52 -7.32
CA CYS A 116 7.31 4.57 -8.06
C CYS A 116 8.15 3.32 -7.75
N ALA A 117 8.20 2.91 -6.48
CA ALA A 117 8.96 1.75 -6.04
C ALA A 117 8.38 1.12 -4.78
N ILE A 118 8.56 -0.20 -4.65
CA ILE A 118 8.35 -0.97 -3.41
C ILE A 118 9.71 -1.55 -3.02
N GLU A 119 10.15 -1.29 -1.81
CA GLU A 119 11.46 -1.69 -1.29
C GLU A 119 11.30 -2.68 -0.14
N ILE A 120 12.11 -3.74 -0.15
CA ILE A 120 12.28 -4.66 0.97
C ILE A 120 13.58 -4.29 1.68
N GLU A 121 13.52 -4.18 3.01
CA GLU A 121 14.58 -3.64 3.86
C GLU A 121 15.05 -2.25 3.40
N PRO A 122 14.13 -1.27 3.31
CA PRO A 122 14.45 0.06 2.80
C PRO A 122 15.53 0.72 3.65
N VAL A 123 16.64 1.12 3.03
CA VAL A 123 17.65 1.93 3.69
C VAL A 123 17.16 3.37 3.78
N GLN A 124 17.05 3.89 4.99
CA GLN A 124 16.87 5.33 5.18
C GLN A 124 18.21 6.04 4.98
N ILE A 125 18.35 6.71 3.85
CA ILE A 125 19.36 7.76 3.70
C ILE A 125 18.65 9.08 4.05
N ASP A 126 18.87 9.59 5.26
CA ASP A 126 18.59 11.01 5.54
C ASP A 126 19.67 11.83 4.80
N PRO A 127 19.31 12.71 3.84
CA PRO A 127 20.26 13.64 3.23
C PRO A 127 20.77 14.69 4.24
#